data_AF-A0A936JSH5-F1
#
_entry.id   AF-A0A936JSH5-F1
#
_cell.length_a   1.000
_cell.length_b   1.000
_cell.length_c   1.000
_cell.angle_alpha   90.00
_cell.angle_beta   90.00
_cell.angle_gamma   90.00
#
_symmetry.space_group_name_H-M   'P 1'
#
loop_
_entity.id
_entity.type
_entity.pdbx_description
1 polymer ?
#
loop_
_entity_poly.entity_id
_entity_poly.type
_entity_poly.pdbx_seq_one_letter_code
_entity_poly.pdbx_strand_id
1 'polypeptide(L)'
;MTQFGPGVVIAIGLSFVLGCGHVERKIIFDKTIDIPAGRFSGPIEIEVPRRADHKNRDFEIETRLSAACGPLLRLSFPDGEVATLGDEDEDWQKLLTRRALAGSAADGPAERAPRRGDVPATPGHWEAVRTESWPGQLVFLEQRKVRCAKAATYDSLYLNAFDESGRMTFWADTPQEIANAKITVKVYELIDVKAELEAAAKLEAEAKARAAGSISVGGSVRVGVDVNPTTPEPPPKKESPPPAIDPGATWVPGHWKWTPGSGKWVWIPGYWNPPKTVPGPKTENPGDPPTAGCTWAPGHWVWVQTDGSWEWVPGHWNAPPPRVENPGAPPVPESKWVPGYWVKVNGRFEWVAGYWGKPSPRAETPPPPPHAGARWVAGVWINVQGKWVWSPGYYERSGRPPPAPKAETPPPSPAPGSVWLGGFWRFSDAKNDYEWIAGHWEIPPGEGYVWVADPPNPALGVPISGHWELRVKVKTNGTIKVQP
;
A
#
# COMPACT_ATOMS: atom_id res chain seq x y z
N MET A 1 38.60 -41.14 -16.26
CA MET A 1 38.62 -40.58 -14.89
C MET A 1 38.95 -39.10 -14.99
N THR A 2 37.94 -38.25 -15.05
CA THR A 2 38.09 -36.84 -14.65
C THR A 2 36.71 -36.32 -14.26
N GLN A 3 36.63 -35.87 -13.02
CA GLN A 3 35.44 -35.48 -12.28
C GLN A 3 35.27 -33.96 -12.46
N PHE A 4 34.12 -33.50 -12.94
CA PHE A 4 33.75 -32.08 -12.92
C PHE A 4 32.58 -31.88 -11.96
N GLY A 5 32.79 -31.04 -10.94
CA GLY A 5 31.82 -30.70 -9.90
C GLY A 5 30.74 -29.70 -10.38
N PRO A 6 29.73 -29.44 -9.53
CA PRO A 6 28.59 -28.61 -9.89
C PRO A 6 28.98 -27.12 -9.95
N GLY A 7 28.84 -26.54 -11.14
CA GLY A 7 28.98 -25.11 -11.36
C GLY A 7 27.77 -24.34 -10.82
N VAL A 8 28.05 -23.31 -10.01
CA VAL A 8 27.10 -22.29 -9.61
C VAL A 8 26.71 -21.48 -10.85
N VAL A 9 25.43 -21.52 -11.23
CA VAL A 9 24.88 -20.68 -12.30
C VAL A 9 24.43 -19.36 -11.68
N ILE A 10 25.23 -18.31 -11.85
CA ILE A 10 24.78 -16.94 -11.61
C ILE A 10 24.06 -16.49 -12.88
N ALA A 11 22.74 -16.45 -12.84
CA ALA A 11 21.93 -15.87 -13.91
C ALA A 11 22.07 -14.34 -13.87
N ILE A 12 22.99 -13.81 -14.67
CA ILE A 12 23.05 -12.38 -14.97
C ILE A 12 22.01 -12.16 -16.09
N GLY A 13 20.82 -11.69 -15.70
CA GLY A 13 19.81 -11.25 -16.65
C GLY A 13 20.31 -10.03 -17.42
N LEU A 14 20.61 -10.20 -18.71
CA LEU A 14 20.81 -9.10 -19.63
C LEU A 14 19.45 -8.45 -19.90
N SER A 15 19.23 -7.27 -19.31
CA SER A 15 18.10 -6.40 -19.67
C SER A 15 18.56 -5.42 -20.75
N PHE A 16 17.93 -5.49 -21.93
CA PHE A 16 18.14 -4.55 -23.04
C PHE A 16 17.42 -3.22 -22.77
N VAL A 17 18.12 -2.12 -23.11
CA VAL A 17 17.83 -0.72 -22.74
C VAL A 17 17.21 0.04 -23.91
N LEU A 18 16.07 0.73 -23.69
CA LEU A 18 15.61 1.85 -24.54
C LEU A 18 14.85 2.91 -23.71
N GLY A 19 15.19 4.19 -23.94
CA GLY A 19 14.81 5.33 -23.11
C GLY A 19 13.33 5.70 -23.06
N CYS A 20 12.76 5.57 -21.87
CA CYS A 20 11.69 6.35 -21.22
C CYS A 20 12.00 6.21 -19.72
N GLY A 21 11.71 7.18 -18.84
CA GLY A 21 12.07 7.12 -17.41
C GLY A 21 11.84 5.72 -16.83
N HIS A 22 12.92 4.97 -16.57
CA HIS A 22 12.85 3.57 -16.16
C HIS A 22 12.53 3.55 -14.67
N VAL A 23 11.26 3.32 -14.35
CA VAL A 23 10.89 2.82 -13.03
C VAL A 23 11.15 1.32 -13.06
N GLU A 24 12.23 0.88 -12.42
CA GLU A 24 12.53 -0.53 -12.24
C GLU A 24 11.64 -1.10 -11.12
N ARG A 25 10.92 -2.19 -11.42
CA ARG A 25 10.12 -2.94 -10.43
C ARG A 25 11.00 -4.03 -9.82
N LYS A 26 11.46 -3.83 -8.60
CA LYS A 26 12.24 -4.83 -7.87
C LYS A 26 11.35 -5.54 -6.86
N ILE A 27 11.15 -6.85 -7.03
CA ILE A 27 10.39 -7.63 -6.03
C ILE A 27 11.19 -7.69 -4.72
N ILE A 28 10.58 -7.22 -3.64
CA ILE A 28 11.17 -7.23 -2.29
C ILE A 28 10.42 -8.17 -1.34
N PHE A 29 9.22 -8.59 -1.72
CA PHE A 29 8.41 -9.55 -0.97
C PHE A 29 7.53 -10.36 -1.92
N ASP A 30 7.46 -11.67 -1.68
CA ASP A 30 6.58 -12.61 -2.37
C ASP A 30 6.12 -13.65 -1.36
N LYS A 31 4.83 -13.62 -1.00
CA LYS A 31 4.25 -14.57 -0.05
C LYS A 31 2.97 -15.13 -0.61
N THR A 32 2.86 -16.46 -0.56
CA THR A 32 1.64 -17.19 -0.89
C THR A 32 1.13 -17.92 0.33
N ILE A 33 -0.17 -17.81 0.59
CA ILE A 33 -0.87 -18.44 1.71
C ILE A 33 -2.01 -19.29 1.17
N ASP A 34 -2.06 -20.56 1.57
CA ASP A 34 -3.18 -21.44 1.32
C ASP A 34 -4.28 -21.19 2.37
N ILE A 35 -5.51 -20.95 1.91
CA ILE A 35 -6.67 -20.84 2.79
C ILE A 35 -7.35 -22.22 2.85
N PRO A 36 -7.52 -22.80 4.05
CA PRO A 36 -8.17 -24.10 4.19
C PRO A 36 -9.59 -24.06 3.63
N ALA A 37 -10.00 -25.15 2.99
CA ALA A 37 -11.36 -25.26 2.48
C ALA A 37 -12.36 -25.24 3.64
N GLY A 38 -13.48 -24.54 3.46
CA GLY A 38 -14.54 -24.40 4.46
C GLY A 38 -15.09 -22.99 4.56
N ARG A 39 -15.63 -22.66 5.73
CA ARG A 39 -16.11 -21.32 6.05
C ARG A 39 -14.95 -20.43 6.47
N PHE A 40 -14.82 -19.27 5.83
CA PHE A 40 -13.78 -18.29 6.14
C PHE A 40 -14.39 -16.92 6.43
N SER A 41 -13.98 -16.30 7.54
CA SER A 41 -14.29 -14.90 7.88
C SER A 41 -13.04 -14.04 8.10
N GLY A 42 -11.86 -14.64 8.20
CA GLY A 42 -10.63 -13.97 8.63
C GLY A 42 -10.58 -13.68 10.14
N PRO A 43 -9.64 -12.82 10.59
CA PRO A 43 -8.63 -12.15 9.78
C PRO A 43 -7.45 -13.06 9.41
N ILE A 44 -6.88 -12.86 8.22
CA ILE A 44 -5.53 -13.30 7.86
C ILE A 44 -4.65 -12.06 7.83
N GLU A 45 -3.64 -12.02 8.71
CA GLU A 45 -2.66 -10.94 8.72
C GLU A 45 -1.39 -11.37 7.98
N ILE A 46 -0.91 -10.48 7.12
CA ILE A 46 0.33 -10.63 6.38
C ILE A 46 1.23 -9.44 6.70
N GLU A 47 2.34 -9.71 7.40
CA GLU A 47 3.42 -8.73 7.52
C GLU A 47 4.04 -8.49 6.15
N VAL A 48 4.09 -7.22 5.75
CA VAL A 48 4.69 -6.75 4.50
C VAL A 48 5.80 -5.74 4.81
N PRO A 49 6.80 -5.59 3.92
CA PRO A 49 7.88 -4.64 4.15
C PRO A 49 7.35 -3.22 4.36
N ARG A 50 7.98 -2.48 5.27
CA ARG A 50 7.64 -1.07 5.51
C ARG A 50 8.51 -0.17 4.67
N ARG A 51 7.95 0.95 4.23
CA ARG A 51 8.65 1.95 3.42
C ARG A 51 9.91 2.51 4.10
N ALA A 52 9.81 2.72 5.41
CA ALA A 52 10.91 3.22 6.24
C ALA A 52 12.15 2.30 6.21
N ASP A 53 11.94 0.99 6.07
CA ASP A 53 13.01 -0.01 5.99
C ASP A 53 13.63 -0.06 4.57
N HIS A 54 13.03 0.64 3.59
CA HIS A 54 13.39 0.64 2.17
C HIS A 54 13.63 2.06 1.62
N LYS A 55 14.39 2.88 2.38
CA LYS A 55 14.80 4.24 1.98
C LYS A 55 13.64 5.17 1.57
N ASN A 56 12.44 4.93 2.09
CA ASN A 56 11.23 5.68 1.73
C ASN A 56 10.94 5.67 0.22
N ARG A 57 11.26 4.58 -0.49
CA ARG A 57 10.87 4.41 -1.90
C ARG A 57 9.40 4.03 -2.02
N ASP A 58 8.80 4.27 -3.18
CA ASP A 58 7.39 3.93 -3.41
C ASP A 58 7.24 2.43 -3.66
N PHE A 59 6.09 1.88 -3.25
CA PHE A 59 5.78 0.47 -3.41
C PHE A 59 4.58 0.26 -4.33
N GLU A 60 4.65 -0.81 -5.09
CA GLU A 60 3.51 -1.39 -5.79
C GLU A 60 3.20 -2.76 -5.18
N ILE A 61 1.96 -2.95 -4.74
CA ILE A 61 1.49 -4.17 -4.11
C ILE A 61 0.54 -4.87 -5.09
N GLU A 62 0.93 -6.03 -5.57
CA GLU A 62 0.09 -6.92 -6.37
C GLU A 62 -0.47 -8.02 -5.46
N THR A 63 -1.79 -8.08 -5.37
CA THR A 63 -2.51 -9.09 -4.59
C THR A 63 -3.35 -9.94 -5.52
N ARG A 64 -3.13 -11.25 -5.50
CA ARG A 64 -3.87 -12.23 -6.31
C ARG A 64 -4.57 -13.24 -5.41
N LEU A 65 -5.88 -13.39 -5.57
CA LEU A 65 -6.67 -14.47 -4.96
C LEU A 65 -7.06 -15.45 -6.06
N SER A 66 -6.66 -16.70 -5.92
CA SER A 66 -7.17 -17.80 -6.74
C SER A 66 -8.02 -18.70 -5.86
N ALA A 67 -9.32 -18.85 -6.14
CA ALA A 67 -10.23 -19.63 -5.31
C ALA A 67 -11.41 -20.19 -6.12
N ALA A 68 -11.98 -21.30 -5.66
CA ALA A 68 -13.29 -21.77 -6.09
C ALA A 68 -14.41 -21.23 -5.20
N CYS A 69 -15.66 -21.38 -5.64
CA CYS A 69 -16.89 -20.95 -4.95
C CYS A 69 -17.21 -19.44 -5.02
N GLY A 70 -16.41 -18.65 -5.73
CA GLY A 70 -16.64 -17.20 -5.86
C GLY A 70 -16.67 -16.46 -4.52
N PRO A 71 -15.59 -16.52 -3.72
CA PRO A 71 -15.55 -15.79 -2.46
C PRO A 71 -15.43 -14.28 -2.73
N LEU A 72 -15.89 -13.47 -1.77
CA LEU A 72 -15.67 -12.03 -1.72
C LEU A 72 -14.92 -11.69 -0.43
N LEU A 73 -13.65 -11.30 -0.55
CA LEU A 73 -12.82 -10.87 0.56
C LEU A 73 -12.66 -9.37 0.55
N ARG A 74 -12.49 -8.80 1.74
CA ARG A 74 -11.95 -7.46 1.93
C ARG A 74 -10.48 -7.57 2.28
N LEU A 75 -9.70 -6.61 1.81
CA LEU A 75 -8.34 -6.42 2.26
C LEU A 75 -8.11 -4.97 2.68
N SER A 76 -7.33 -4.79 3.75
CA SER A 76 -6.80 -3.48 4.13
C SER A 76 -5.32 -3.43 3.77
N PHE A 77 -4.94 -2.37 3.07
CA PHE A 77 -3.55 -2.04 2.83
C PHE A 77 -2.91 -1.42 4.08
N PRO A 78 -1.58 -1.35 4.14
CA PRO A 78 -0.90 -0.90 5.36
C PRO A 78 -1.15 0.58 5.72
N ASP A 79 -1.71 1.38 4.81
CA ASP A 79 -2.16 2.76 4.98
C ASP A 79 -3.61 2.90 5.46
N GLY A 80 -4.31 1.78 5.60
CA GLY A 80 -5.71 1.72 6.02
C GLY A 80 -6.72 1.83 4.88
N GLU A 81 -6.29 2.00 3.63
CA GLU A 81 -7.20 1.89 2.48
C GLU A 81 -7.73 0.46 2.37
N VAL A 82 -8.99 0.32 1.94
CA VAL A 82 -9.68 -0.98 1.85
C VAL A 82 -10.09 -1.24 0.42
N ALA A 83 -9.81 -2.46 -0.06
CA ALA A 83 -10.28 -2.97 -1.34
C ALA A 83 -11.08 -4.27 -1.18
N THR A 84 -11.82 -4.62 -2.23
CA THR A 84 -12.51 -5.90 -2.38
C THR A 84 -11.75 -6.80 -3.36
N LEU A 85 -11.76 -8.10 -3.10
CA LEU A 85 -11.09 -9.11 -3.92
C LEU A 85 -11.98 -10.35 -3.99
N GLY A 86 -12.59 -10.61 -5.16
CA GLY A 86 -13.50 -11.74 -5.31
C GLY A 86 -14.67 -11.53 -6.27
N ASP A 87 -15.68 -12.40 -6.14
CA ASP A 87 -16.92 -12.38 -6.91
C ASP A 87 -17.98 -11.49 -6.21
N GLU A 88 -18.42 -10.44 -6.91
CA GLU A 88 -19.38 -9.44 -6.39
C GLU A 88 -20.85 -9.82 -6.66
N ASP A 89 -21.15 -11.09 -6.94
CA ASP A 89 -22.53 -11.58 -7.11
C ASP A 89 -23.39 -11.37 -5.85
N GLU A 90 -24.29 -10.40 -5.92
CA GLU A 90 -25.12 -9.96 -4.80
C GLU A 90 -26.06 -11.07 -4.27
N ASP A 91 -26.61 -11.90 -5.17
CA ASP A 91 -27.55 -12.96 -4.78
C ASP A 91 -26.85 -14.08 -4.02
N TRP A 92 -25.63 -14.42 -4.44
CA TRP A 92 -24.77 -15.36 -3.72
C TRP A 92 -24.36 -14.83 -2.35
N GLN A 93 -23.94 -13.56 -2.27
CA GLN A 93 -23.60 -12.94 -0.98
C GLN A 93 -24.81 -12.92 -0.04
N LYS A 94 -26.02 -12.62 -0.53
CA LYS A 94 -27.27 -12.72 0.27
C LYS A 94 -27.55 -14.14 0.77
N LEU A 95 -27.25 -15.18 -0.02
CA LEU A 95 -27.38 -16.58 0.42
C LEU A 95 -26.37 -16.92 1.52
N LEU A 96 -25.12 -16.48 1.37
CA LEU A 96 -24.09 -16.64 2.41
C LEU A 96 -24.48 -15.93 3.71
N THR A 97 -25.02 -14.71 3.65
CA THR A 97 -25.48 -13.98 4.84
C THR A 97 -26.62 -14.70 5.53
N ARG A 98 -27.65 -15.16 4.79
CA ARG A 98 -28.75 -15.96 5.35
C ARG A 98 -28.26 -17.24 6.02
N ARG A 99 -27.30 -17.91 5.38
CA ARG A 99 -26.66 -19.11 5.94
C ARG A 99 -25.89 -18.81 7.22
N ALA A 100 -25.16 -17.70 7.27
CA ALA A 100 -24.43 -17.27 8.47
C ALA A 100 -25.38 -16.97 9.64
N LEU A 101 -26.51 -16.31 9.38
CA LEU A 101 -27.55 -16.03 10.38
C LEU A 101 -28.20 -17.31 10.94
N ALA A 102 -28.29 -18.37 10.14
CA ALA A 102 -28.79 -19.67 10.57
C ALA A 102 -27.79 -20.46 11.46
N GLY A 103 -26.56 -19.97 11.65
CA GLY A 103 -25.60 -20.53 12.60
C GLY A 103 -25.17 -21.96 12.28
N SER A 104 -25.10 -22.80 13.32
CA SER A 104 -24.70 -24.22 13.20
C SER A 104 -25.78 -25.10 12.54
N ALA A 105 -27.06 -24.71 12.62
CA ALA A 105 -28.16 -25.43 11.96
C ALA A 105 -28.04 -25.41 10.43
N ALA A 106 -27.29 -24.46 9.89
CA ALA A 106 -27.06 -24.32 8.47
C ALA A 106 -26.14 -25.39 7.85
N ASP A 107 -25.32 -26.05 8.66
CA ASP A 107 -24.42 -27.11 8.22
C ASP A 107 -24.99 -28.52 8.45
N GLY A 108 -26.15 -28.61 9.11
CA GLY A 108 -26.91 -29.84 9.22
C GLY A 108 -27.44 -30.30 7.85
N PRO A 109 -27.52 -31.61 7.59
CA PRO A 109 -28.24 -32.10 6.42
C PRO A 109 -29.68 -31.60 6.49
N ALA A 110 -30.27 -31.22 5.35
CA ALA A 110 -31.71 -30.97 5.27
C ALA A 110 -32.43 -32.15 5.93
N GLU A 111 -33.24 -31.87 6.95
CA GLU A 111 -33.71 -32.87 7.90
C GLU A 111 -34.37 -34.03 7.13
N ARG A 112 -33.91 -35.25 7.41
CA ARG A 112 -34.39 -36.42 6.67
C ARG A 112 -35.88 -36.59 7.00
N ALA A 113 -36.73 -36.59 6.00
CA ALA A 113 -38.16 -36.87 6.14
C ALA A 113 -38.39 -38.04 7.11
N PRO A 114 -39.46 -38.01 7.94
CA PRO A 114 -39.71 -39.02 8.96
C PRO A 114 -39.58 -40.43 8.38
N ARG A 115 -38.95 -41.33 9.15
CA ARG A 115 -38.75 -42.72 8.70
C ARG A 115 -40.13 -43.32 8.40
N ARG A 116 -40.19 -44.15 7.36
CA ARG A 116 -41.41 -44.81 6.84
C ARG A 116 -42.28 -45.56 7.88
N GLY A 117 -41.81 -45.71 9.12
CA GLY A 117 -42.55 -46.30 10.24
C GLY A 117 -43.41 -45.33 11.07
N ASP A 118 -43.24 -44.01 10.90
CA ASP A 118 -44.00 -42.99 11.65
C ASP A 118 -45.22 -42.45 10.88
N VAL A 119 -45.50 -43.01 9.70
CA VAL A 119 -46.64 -42.58 8.87
C VAL A 119 -47.87 -43.41 9.24
N PRO A 120 -48.95 -42.81 9.79
CA PRO A 120 -50.18 -43.55 10.07
C PRO A 120 -50.78 -44.11 8.77
N ALA A 121 -51.28 -45.35 8.83
CA ALA A 121 -51.80 -46.11 7.69
C ALA A 121 -53.17 -45.62 7.18
N THR A 122 -53.32 -44.31 6.97
CA THR A 122 -54.51 -43.73 6.35
C THR A 122 -54.34 -43.61 4.83
N PRO A 123 -55.41 -43.82 4.03
CA PRO A 123 -55.34 -43.68 2.58
C PRO A 123 -55.20 -42.20 2.22
N GLY A 124 -53.99 -41.78 1.85
CA GLY A 124 -53.68 -40.43 1.39
C GLY A 124 -52.38 -40.42 0.58
N HIS A 125 -52.29 -39.54 -0.42
CA HIS A 125 -51.04 -39.28 -1.12
C HIS A 125 -50.10 -38.50 -0.19
N TRP A 126 -49.04 -39.16 0.28
CA TRP A 126 -47.98 -38.54 1.05
C TRP A 126 -46.88 -38.09 0.10
N GLU A 127 -46.70 -36.78 -0.05
CA GLU A 127 -45.55 -36.20 -0.74
C GLU A 127 -44.44 -35.92 0.27
N ALA A 128 -43.23 -36.38 -0.01
CA ALA A 128 -42.07 -36.12 0.83
C ALA A 128 -41.65 -34.65 0.68
N VAL A 129 -42.13 -33.78 1.56
CA VAL A 129 -41.70 -32.38 1.62
C VAL A 129 -40.29 -32.34 2.21
N ARG A 130 -39.33 -31.81 1.46
CA ARG A 130 -38.01 -31.44 2.01
C ARG A 130 -38.20 -30.16 2.82
N THR A 131 -38.03 -30.23 4.13
CA THR A 131 -37.97 -29.05 4.98
C THR A 131 -36.56 -28.46 4.91
N GLU A 132 -36.45 -27.20 4.47
CA GLU A 132 -35.19 -26.47 4.57
C GLU A 132 -34.92 -26.16 6.04
N SER A 133 -33.68 -26.31 6.51
CA SER A 133 -33.29 -25.88 7.85
C SER A 133 -33.15 -24.36 7.97
N TRP A 134 -33.10 -23.64 6.84
CA TRP A 134 -33.12 -22.19 6.76
C TRP A 134 -33.59 -21.69 5.37
N PRO A 135 -34.18 -20.48 5.27
CA PRO A 135 -34.74 -19.97 4.01
C PRO A 135 -33.70 -19.83 2.88
N GLY A 136 -33.81 -20.67 1.86
CA GLY A 136 -32.91 -20.69 0.70
C GLY A 136 -31.79 -21.73 0.77
N GLN A 137 -31.84 -22.67 1.71
CA GLN A 137 -30.85 -23.75 1.82
C GLN A 137 -30.71 -24.57 0.54
N LEU A 138 -31.82 -24.94 -0.11
CA LEU A 138 -31.76 -25.76 -1.32
C LEU A 138 -31.13 -24.99 -2.48
N VAL A 139 -31.49 -23.71 -2.64
CA VAL A 139 -30.92 -22.80 -3.64
C VAL A 139 -29.41 -22.65 -3.42
N PHE A 140 -28.99 -22.45 -2.17
CA PHE A 140 -27.57 -22.39 -1.82
C PHE A 140 -26.84 -23.68 -2.17
N LEU A 141 -27.38 -24.85 -1.82
CA LEU A 141 -26.74 -26.15 -2.12
C LEU A 141 -26.58 -26.38 -3.64
N GLU A 142 -27.59 -26.00 -4.42
CA GLU A 142 -27.54 -26.08 -5.88
C GLU A 142 -26.48 -25.13 -6.46
N GLN A 143 -26.52 -23.85 -6.07
CA GLN A 143 -25.54 -22.86 -6.54
C GLN A 143 -24.12 -23.19 -6.09
N ARG A 144 -23.93 -23.65 -4.85
CA ARG A 144 -22.62 -24.06 -4.31
C ARG A 144 -21.98 -25.12 -5.19
N LYS A 145 -22.73 -26.12 -5.64
CA LYS A 145 -22.21 -27.17 -6.52
C LYS A 145 -21.66 -26.59 -7.82
N VAL A 146 -22.36 -25.63 -8.42
CA VAL A 146 -21.96 -25.00 -9.68
C VAL A 146 -20.78 -24.05 -9.47
N ARG A 147 -20.83 -23.18 -8.45
CA ARG A 147 -19.78 -22.19 -8.16
C ARG A 147 -18.49 -22.83 -7.69
N CYS A 148 -18.56 -23.84 -6.82
CA CYS A 148 -17.36 -24.53 -6.31
C CYS A 148 -16.73 -25.49 -7.34
N ALA A 149 -17.42 -25.82 -8.43
CA ALA A 149 -16.84 -26.61 -9.51
C ALA A 149 -15.86 -25.80 -10.38
N LYS A 150 -15.88 -24.47 -10.28
CA LYS A 150 -15.02 -23.57 -11.05
C LYS A 150 -14.11 -22.78 -10.10
N ALA A 151 -12.82 -22.79 -10.41
CA ALA A 151 -11.88 -21.85 -9.80
C ALA A 151 -11.81 -20.58 -10.66
N ALA A 152 -11.63 -19.44 -9.99
CA ALA A 152 -11.41 -18.14 -10.63
C ALA A 152 -10.24 -17.43 -9.94
N THR A 153 -9.64 -16.48 -10.67
CA THR A 153 -8.54 -15.66 -10.18
C THR A 153 -8.99 -14.21 -10.19
N TYR A 154 -8.70 -13.52 -9.10
CA TYR A 154 -9.03 -12.12 -8.85
C TYR A 154 -7.73 -11.40 -8.51
N ASP A 155 -7.50 -10.27 -9.15
CA ASP A 155 -6.28 -9.48 -9.01
C ASP A 155 -6.63 -8.08 -8.48
N SER A 156 -5.78 -7.57 -7.60
CA SER A 156 -5.81 -6.18 -7.14
C SER A 156 -4.40 -5.62 -7.21
N LEU A 157 -4.25 -4.47 -7.86
CA LEU A 157 -3.00 -3.73 -7.94
C LEU A 157 -3.16 -2.43 -7.15
N TYR A 158 -2.24 -2.18 -6.23
CA TYR A 158 -2.26 -0.99 -5.38
C TYR A 158 -0.92 -0.27 -5.42
N LEU A 159 -0.94 1.03 -5.75
CA LEU A 159 0.23 1.90 -5.76
C LEU A 159 0.18 2.77 -4.52
N ASN A 160 1.15 2.62 -3.63
CA ASN A 160 1.10 3.26 -2.32
C ASN A 160 2.05 4.46 -2.25
N ALA A 161 1.59 5.54 -1.60
CA ALA A 161 2.37 6.74 -1.33
C ALA A 161 2.67 6.98 0.17
N PHE A 162 2.02 6.33 1.16
CA PHE A 162 2.24 6.70 2.57
C PHE A 162 1.77 5.64 3.60
N ASP A 163 2.67 4.88 4.26
CA ASP A 163 2.43 4.34 5.63
C ASP A 163 3.65 3.72 6.36
N GLU A 164 3.42 3.35 7.64
CA GLU A 164 4.33 2.75 8.62
C GLU A 164 3.88 1.39 9.23
N SER A 165 2.66 0.88 8.94
CA SER A 165 2.09 -0.22 9.74
C SER A 165 2.67 -1.59 9.43
N GLY A 166 3.15 -1.80 8.19
CA GLY A 166 3.77 -3.05 7.74
C GLY A 166 2.83 -4.26 7.77
N ARG A 167 1.51 -4.05 7.78
CA ARG A 167 0.52 -5.15 7.85
C ARG A 167 -0.58 -4.99 6.81
N MET A 168 -0.85 -6.08 6.11
CA MET A 168 -2.06 -6.26 5.31
C MET A 168 -3.00 -7.24 6.00
N THR A 169 -4.29 -6.94 6.03
CA THR A 169 -5.29 -7.80 6.66
C THR A 169 -6.34 -8.20 5.65
N PHE A 170 -6.67 -9.49 5.60
CA PHE A 170 -7.72 -10.05 4.75
C PHE A 170 -8.86 -10.59 5.63
N TRP A 171 -10.10 -10.23 5.33
CA TRP A 171 -11.26 -10.72 6.05
C TRP A 171 -12.48 -10.82 5.13
N ALA A 172 -13.57 -11.36 5.65
CA ALA A 172 -14.86 -11.30 4.96
C ALA A 172 -15.94 -10.84 5.94
N ASP A 173 -16.74 -9.86 5.52
CA ASP A 173 -17.84 -9.31 6.34
C ASP A 173 -18.92 -10.38 6.60
N THR A 174 -19.08 -11.33 5.68
CA THR A 174 -19.90 -12.53 5.82
C THR A 174 -19.04 -13.78 5.61
N PRO A 175 -19.19 -14.85 6.43
CA PRO A 175 -18.47 -16.10 6.23
C PRO A 175 -18.60 -16.64 4.80
N GLN A 176 -17.49 -16.72 4.09
CA GLN A 176 -17.41 -17.16 2.70
C GLN A 176 -17.25 -18.68 2.62
N GLU A 177 -17.80 -19.31 1.59
CA GLU A 177 -17.43 -20.67 1.20
C GLU A 177 -16.16 -20.59 0.36
N ILE A 178 -15.12 -21.26 0.83
CA ILE A 178 -13.82 -21.26 0.18
C ILE A 178 -13.40 -22.70 -0.12
N ALA A 179 -12.90 -22.93 -1.33
CA ALA A 179 -12.25 -24.18 -1.69
C ALA A 179 -11.04 -23.91 -2.58
N ASN A 180 -9.95 -24.65 -2.34
CA ASN A 180 -8.69 -24.56 -3.10
C ASN A 180 -8.16 -23.12 -3.23
N ALA A 181 -8.26 -22.32 -2.17
CA ALA A 181 -7.93 -20.91 -2.23
C ALA A 181 -6.48 -20.62 -1.88
N LYS A 182 -5.87 -19.73 -2.67
CA LYS A 182 -4.53 -19.20 -2.46
C LYS A 182 -4.56 -17.68 -2.56
N ILE A 183 -3.96 -17.00 -1.60
CA ILE A 183 -3.65 -15.57 -1.68
C ILE A 183 -2.16 -15.44 -1.93
N THR A 184 -1.79 -14.73 -3.00
CA THR A 184 -0.41 -14.33 -3.29
C THR A 184 -0.29 -12.82 -3.17
N VAL A 185 0.64 -12.34 -2.35
CA VAL A 185 0.98 -10.93 -2.21
C VAL A 185 2.41 -10.73 -2.67
N LYS A 186 2.60 -9.85 -3.65
CA LYS A 186 3.91 -9.41 -4.12
C LYS A 186 4.05 -7.91 -3.86
N VAL A 187 5.17 -7.52 -3.28
CA VAL A 187 5.52 -6.10 -3.10
C VAL A 187 6.74 -5.80 -3.95
N TYR A 188 6.57 -4.82 -4.82
CA TYR A 188 7.61 -4.30 -5.69
C TYR A 188 8.06 -2.94 -5.15
N GLU A 189 9.36 -2.80 -4.96
CA GLU A 189 10.01 -1.52 -4.78
C GLU A 189 10.13 -0.84 -6.15
N LEU A 190 9.58 0.37 -6.28
CA LEU A 190 9.67 1.17 -7.49
C LEU A 190 10.91 2.05 -7.42
N ILE A 191 11.88 1.78 -8.28
CA ILE A 191 13.15 2.50 -8.31
C ILE A 191 13.17 3.38 -9.55
N ASP A 192 13.15 4.70 -9.35
CA ASP A 192 13.51 5.62 -10.43
C ASP A 192 15.03 5.54 -10.64
N VAL A 193 15.42 4.68 -11.59
CA VAL A 193 16.83 4.39 -11.88
C VAL A 193 17.57 5.67 -12.28
N LYS A 194 16.89 6.59 -12.96
CA LYS A 194 17.48 7.87 -13.35
C LYS A 194 17.77 8.74 -12.13
N ALA A 195 16.79 8.90 -11.24
CA ALA A 195 16.97 9.70 -10.03
C ALA A 195 18.07 9.13 -9.13
N GLU A 196 18.19 7.80 -9.02
CA GLU A 196 19.25 7.14 -8.24
C GLU A 196 20.64 7.32 -8.85
N LEU A 197 20.77 7.22 -10.18
CA LEU A 197 22.03 7.49 -10.87
C LEU A 197 22.46 8.97 -10.71
N GLU A 198 21.50 9.90 -10.81
CA GLU A 198 21.75 11.33 -10.60
C GLU A 198 22.15 11.63 -9.13
N ALA A 199 21.48 11.01 -8.15
CA ALA A 199 21.81 11.15 -6.73
C ALA A 199 23.17 10.52 -6.38
N ALA A 200 23.50 9.36 -6.95
CA ALA A 200 24.79 8.71 -6.76
C ALA A 200 25.93 9.54 -7.37
N ALA A 201 25.74 10.07 -8.58
CA ALA A 201 26.69 10.99 -9.21
C ALA A 201 26.92 12.25 -8.36
N LYS A 202 25.85 12.79 -7.77
CA LYS A 202 25.93 13.94 -6.84
C LYS A 202 26.71 13.59 -5.57
N LEU A 203 26.43 12.45 -4.94
CA LEU A 203 27.15 12.01 -3.74
C LEU A 203 28.62 11.71 -4.02
N GLU A 204 28.95 11.13 -5.18
CA GLU A 204 30.34 10.93 -5.59
C GLU A 204 31.06 12.27 -5.79
N ALA A 205 30.39 13.25 -6.41
CA ALA A 205 30.91 14.61 -6.54
C ALA A 205 31.12 15.28 -5.17
N GLU A 206 30.17 15.14 -4.24
CA GLU A 206 30.28 15.65 -2.87
C GLU A 206 31.37 14.94 -2.06
N ALA A 207 31.52 13.62 -2.19
CA ALA A 207 32.56 12.83 -1.52
C ALA A 207 33.95 13.22 -2.05
N LYS A 208 34.11 13.40 -3.36
CA LYS A 208 35.34 13.96 -3.96
C LYS A 208 35.63 15.37 -3.44
N ALA A 209 34.59 16.20 -3.27
CA ALA A 209 34.74 17.54 -2.68
C ALA A 209 35.14 17.48 -1.19
N ARG A 210 34.62 16.51 -0.42
CA ARG A 210 34.91 16.34 1.01
C ARG A 210 36.29 15.71 1.26
N ALA A 211 36.70 14.75 0.42
CA ALA A 211 38.06 14.19 0.43
C ALA A 211 39.12 15.26 0.10
N ALA A 212 38.75 16.28 -0.69
CA ALA A 212 39.60 17.44 -0.94
C ALA A 212 39.63 18.48 0.20
N GLY A 213 38.89 18.27 1.31
CA GLY A 213 38.74 19.24 2.39
C GLY A 213 38.62 18.62 3.78
N SER A 214 39.70 18.03 4.31
CA SER A 214 39.81 17.73 5.75
C SER A 214 40.87 18.61 6.41
N ILE A 215 40.42 19.65 7.14
CA ILE A 215 41.22 20.31 8.18
C ILE A 215 40.31 20.43 9.41
N SER A 216 40.75 19.84 10.52
CA SER A 216 40.10 19.87 11.84
C SER A 216 40.30 21.23 12.51
N VAL A 217 39.24 21.86 13.01
CA VAL A 217 39.36 22.89 14.06
C VAL A 217 38.22 22.74 15.07
N GLY A 218 38.58 22.64 16.35
CA GLY A 218 37.65 22.71 17.47
C GLY A 218 37.34 24.15 17.88
N GLY A 219 36.10 24.36 18.33
CA GLY A 219 35.77 25.35 19.37
C GLY A 219 35.43 26.78 18.96
N SER A 220 34.24 27.21 19.42
CA SER A 220 33.79 28.57 19.74
C SER A 220 33.18 29.45 18.63
N VAL A 221 31.87 29.69 18.80
CA VAL A 221 31.02 30.65 18.05
C VAL A 221 31.05 32.02 18.73
N ARG A 222 31.28 33.10 17.97
CA ARG A 222 30.62 34.41 18.17
C ARG A 222 30.37 35.17 16.85
N VAL A 223 29.09 35.48 16.65
CA VAL A 223 28.39 36.62 16.00
C VAL A 223 29.16 37.53 15.01
N GLY A 224 28.79 37.39 13.74
CA GLY A 224 28.23 38.42 12.84
C GLY A 224 28.98 39.73 12.55
N VAL A 225 29.58 39.83 11.35
CA VAL A 225 29.73 41.07 10.56
C VAL A 225 29.75 40.71 9.06
N ASP A 226 29.04 41.49 8.24
CA ASP A 226 29.14 41.49 6.77
C ASP A 226 30.60 41.67 6.32
N VAL A 227 31.17 40.68 5.62
CA VAL A 227 32.55 40.75 5.11
C VAL A 227 32.59 40.60 3.60
N ASN A 228 33.00 41.68 2.94
CA ASN A 228 33.75 41.59 1.69
C ASN A 228 34.92 40.59 1.90
N PRO A 229 35.22 39.69 0.94
CA PRO A 229 36.07 38.53 1.19
C PRO A 229 37.48 38.99 1.61
N THR A 230 37.80 38.81 2.89
CA THR A 230 39.13 39.13 3.46
C THR A 230 40.12 37.97 3.23
N THR A 231 39.63 36.80 2.79
CA THR A 231 40.45 35.65 2.45
C THR A 231 40.81 35.70 0.96
N PRO A 232 42.11 35.81 0.62
CA PRO A 232 42.55 35.82 -0.79
C PRO A 232 42.11 34.54 -1.50
N GLU A 233 41.79 34.65 -2.79
CA GLU A 233 41.43 33.52 -3.63
C GLU A 233 42.53 32.43 -3.52
N PRO A 234 42.18 31.17 -3.23
CA PRO A 234 43.17 30.11 -3.16
C PRO A 234 43.87 29.96 -4.52
N PRO A 235 45.15 29.51 -4.55
CA PRO A 235 45.84 29.31 -5.80
C PRO A 235 45.04 28.36 -6.72
N PRO A 236 45.08 28.57 -8.05
CA PRO A 236 44.38 27.71 -9.01
C PRO A 236 44.80 26.26 -8.81
N LYS A 237 43.83 25.33 -8.77
CA LYS A 237 44.15 23.90 -8.77
C LYS A 237 44.64 23.51 -10.16
N LYS A 238 45.78 22.80 -10.21
CA LYS A 238 46.25 22.21 -11.46
C LYS A 238 45.37 21.01 -11.81
N GLU A 239 44.51 21.18 -12.80
CA GLU A 239 43.68 20.10 -13.35
C GLU A 239 44.41 19.47 -14.55
N SER A 240 44.47 18.14 -14.57
CA SER A 240 44.87 17.39 -15.76
C SER A 240 43.59 16.86 -16.41
N PRO A 241 43.03 17.57 -17.41
CA PRO A 241 41.80 17.11 -18.04
C PRO A 241 42.01 15.76 -18.73
N PRO A 242 41.00 14.88 -18.75
CA PRO A 242 41.03 13.72 -19.63
C PRO A 242 41.11 14.21 -21.09
N PRO A 243 41.79 13.49 -22.00
CA PRO A 243 41.84 13.90 -23.41
C PRO A 243 40.44 14.11 -23.98
N ALA A 244 40.21 15.24 -24.65
CA ALA A 244 38.98 15.44 -25.41
C ALA A 244 38.87 14.38 -26.51
N ILE A 245 37.66 13.83 -26.66
CA ILE A 245 37.35 12.91 -27.76
C ILE A 245 37.26 13.69 -29.07
N ASP A 246 36.60 14.86 -29.06
CA ASP A 246 36.52 15.70 -30.24
C ASP A 246 37.75 16.63 -30.35
N PRO A 247 38.51 16.59 -31.47
CA PRO A 247 39.79 17.31 -31.61
C PRO A 247 39.65 18.85 -31.68
N GLY A 248 38.43 19.37 -31.73
CA GLY A 248 38.14 20.81 -31.68
C GLY A 248 37.64 21.32 -30.32
N ALA A 249 37.46 20.42 -29.33
CA ALA A 249 37.04 20.81 -28.00
C ALA A 249 38.12 21.67 -27.33
N THR A 250 37.71 22.65 -26.52
CA THR A 250 38.66 23.53 -25.81
C THR A 250 38.41 23.40 -24.31
N TRP A 251 39.45 23.00 -23.56
CA TRP A 251 39.34 22.88 -22.11
C TRP A 251 39.26 24.26 -21.47
N VAL A 252 38.23 24.47 -20.65
CA VAL A 252 38.10 25.63 -19.77
C VAL A 252 38.56 25.18 -18.38
N PRO A 253 39.68 25.71 -17.86
CA PRO A 253 40.13 25.39 -16.52
C PRO A 253 39.06 25.73 -15.47
N GLY A 254 39.00 24.93 -14.41
CA GLY A 254 38.18 25.24 -13.25
C GLY A 254 38.57 26.58 -12.61
N HIS A 255 37.66 27.12 -11.82
CA HIS A 255 37.88 28.37 -11.10
C HIS A 255 37.24 28.34 -9.72
N TRP A 256 37.72 29.19 -8.82
CA TRP A 256 37.10 29.36 -7.52
C TRP A 256 35.89 30.29 -7.63
N LYS A 257 34.76 29.87 -7.06
CA LYS A 257 33.57 30.71 -6.90
C LYS A 257 33.33 30.97 -5.42
N TRP A 258 33.26 32.25 -5.05
CA TRP A 258 32.87 32.65 -3.70
C TRP A 258 31.40 32.33 -3.46
N THR A 259 31.09 31.67 -2.32
CA THR A 259 29.72 31.37 -1.92
C THR A 259 29.36 32.18 -0.67
N PRO A 260 28.59 33.27 -0.79
CA PRO A 260 28.33 34.20 0.32
C PRO A 260 27.68 33.53 1.54
N GLY A 261 26.76 32.59 1.33
CA GLY A 261 26.06 31.89 2.42
C GLY A 261 26.94 30.94 3.24
N SER A 262 28.09 30.49 2.71
CA SER A 262 29.03 29.62 3.42
C SER A 262 30.35 30.30 3.77
N GLY A 263 30.57 31.54 3.31
CA GLY A 263 31.77 32.33 3.57
C GLY A 263 33.06 31.67 3.07
N LYS A 264 32.99 30.88 1.99
CA LYS A 264 34.12 30.09 1.47
C LYS A 264 34.21 30.14 -0.05
N TRP A 265 35.44 29.97 -0.54
CA TRP A 265 35.73 29.65 -1.94
C TRP A 265 35.40 28.18 -2.21
N VAL A 266 34.57 27.93 -3.22
CA VAL A 266 34.22 26.58 -3.70
C VAL A 266 34.84 26.40 -5.09
N TRP A 267 35.57 25.30 -5.30
CA TRP A 267 36.18 25.00 -6.59
C TRP A 267 35.12 24.47 -7.55
N ILE A 268 34.96 25.14 -8.69
CA ILE A 268 34.16 24.64 -9.80
C ILE A 268 35.13 23.94 -10.76
N PRO A 269 35.00 22.61 -10.97
CA PRO A 269 35.86 21.88 -11.90
C PRO A 269 35.81 22.46 -13.31
N GLY A 270 36.92 22.36 -14.04
CA GLY A 270 36.95 22.68 -15.45
C GLY A 270 36.05 21.78 -16.29
N TYR A 271 35.79 22.20 -17.52
CA TYR A 271 34.94 21.47 -18.46
C TYR A 271 35.37 21.72 -19.91
N TRP A 272 34.95 20.84 -20.80
CA TRP A 272 35.18 21.01 -22.23
C TRP A 272 34.11 21.94 -22.84
N ASN A 273 34.54 23.00 -23.51
CA ASN A 273 33.67 23.77 -24.41
C ASN A 273 33.51 23.05 -25.75
N PRO A 274 32.31 23.12 -26.36
CA PRO A 274 32.07 22.51 -27.66
C PRO A 274 32.97 23.12 -28.74
N PRO A 275 33.43 22.31 -29.72
CA PRO A 275 34.06 22.83 -30.92
C PRO A 275 33.09 23.76 -31.66
N LYS A 276 33.63 24.70 -32.44
CA LYS A 276 32.82 25.61 -33.27
C LYS A 276 31.99 24.87 -34.33
N THR A 277 32.39 23.65 -34.69
CA THR A 277 31.72 22.81 -35.67
C THR A 277 30.88 21.75 -34.97
N VAL A 278 29.56 21.85 -35.12
CA VAL A 278 28.61 20.79 -34.75
C VAL A 278 28.64 19.71 -35.85
N PRO A 279 28.61 18.41 -35.52
CA PRO A 279 28.49 17.38 -36.53
C PRO A 279 27.23 17.57 -37.37
N GLY A 280 27.28 17.14 -38.63
CA GLY A 280 26.12 17.23 -39.53
C GLY A 280 24.90 16.50 -38.96
N PRO A 281 23.67 16.97 -39.24
CA PRO A 281 22.46 16.30 -38.79
C PRO A 281 22.40 14.87 -39.35
N LYS A 282 22.05 13.90 -38.52
CA LYS A 282 21.80 12.54 -39.01
C LYS A 282 20.44 12.50 -39.69
N THR A 283 20.37 11.81 -40.82
CA THR A 283 19.08 11.50 -41.46
C THR A 283 18.44 10.35 -40.69
N GLU A 284 17.25 10.59 -40.14
CA GLU A 284 16.46 9.58 -39.44
C GLU A 284 15.22 9.25 -40.27
N ASN A 285 14.89 7.96 -40.37
CA ASN A 285 13.62 7.53 -40.92
C ASN A 285 12.67 7.21 -39.74
N PRO A 286 11.71 8.07 -39.41
CA PRO A 286 10.84 7.87 -38.26
C PRO A 286 9.80 6.76 -38.43
N GLY A 287 9.64 6.23 -39.65
CA GLY A 287 8.57 5.32 -40.01
C GLY A 287 7.20 6.01 -40.00
N ASP A 288 6.15 5.20 -39.86
CA ASP A 288 4.78 5.71 -39.74
C ASP A 288 4.50 6.22 -38.31
N PRO A 289 3.68 7.28 -38.16
CA PRO A 289 3.30 7.78 -36.84
C PRO A 289 2.53 6.71 -36.04
N PRO A 290 2.81 6.54 -34.74
CA PRO A 290 2.17 5.51 -33.93
C PRO A 290 0.67 5.78 -33.67
N THR A 291 0.28 7.05 -33.67
CA THR A 291 -1.11 7.52 -33.53
C THR A 291 -1.34 8.67 -34.51
N ALA A 292 -2.53 8.78 -35.09
CA ALA A 292 -2.90 9.89 -35.96
C ALA A 292 -2.75 11.25 -35.22
N GLY A 293 -2.10 12.22 -35.87
CA GLY A 293 -1.85 13.55 -35.31
C GLY A 293 -0.53 13.70 -34.55
N CYS A 294 0.27 12.63 -34.40
CA CYS A 294 1.65 12.75 -33.90
C CYS A 294 2.51 13.60 -34.83
N THR A 295 3.43 14.38 -34.25
CA THR A 295 4.45 15.14 -35.01
C THR A 295 5.83 14.58 -34.70
N TRP A 296 6.67 14.43 -35.72
CA TRP A 296 8.04 13.97 -35.54
C TRP A 296 8.93 15.12 -35.07
N ALA A 297 9.63 14.92 -33.95
CA ALA A 297 10.73 15.78 -33.51
C ALA A 297 12.06 15.15 -33.99
N PRO A 298 12.78 15.78 -34.93
CA PRO A 298 14.08 15.27 -35.37
C PRO A 298 15.08 15.18 -34.22
N GLY A 299 15.95 14.17 -34.28
CA GLY A 299 17.08 14.09 -33.38
C GLY A 299 18.03 15.29 -33.50
N HIS A 300 18.86 15.48 -32.49
CA HIS A 300 19.83 16.56 -32.46
C HIS A 300 21.09 16.15 -31.70
N TRP A 301 22.16 16.89 -31.94
CA TRP A 301 23.42 16.70 -31.22
C TRP A 301 23.40 17.48 -29.90
N VAL A 302 23.81 16.83 -28.82
CA VAL A 302 24.02 17.43 -27.51
C VAL A 302 25.50 17.33 -27.16
N TRP A 303 26.06 18.40 -26.60
CA TRP A 303 27.45 18.44 -26.18
C TRP A 303 27.61 17.88 -24.76
N VAL A 304 28.42 16.83 -24.63
CA VAL A 304 28.74 16.21 -23.35
C VAL A 304 30.04 16.81 -22.82
N GLN A 305 29.93 17.61 -21.76
CA GLN A 305 31.05 18.42 -21.24
C GLN A 305 32.12 17.59 -20.51
N THR A 306 31.79 16.39 -20.04
CA THR A 306 32.66 15.54 -19.22
C THR A 306 33.76 14.86 -20.02
N ASP A 307 33.44 14.40 -21.22
CA ASP A 307 34.35 13.72 -22.15
C ASP A 307 34.70 14.61 -23.36
N GLY A 308 34.01 15.74 -23.51
CA GLY A 308 34.21 16.68 -24.60
C GLY A 308 33.84 16.05 -25.93
N SER A 309 32.64 15.47 -26.01
CA SER A 309 32.14 14.81 -27.22
C SER A 309 30.73 15.26 -27.60
N TRP A 310 30.41 15.16 -28.88
CA TRP A 310 29.04 15.25 -29.36
C TRP A 310 28.31 13.91 -29.27
N GLU A 311 27.16 13.89 -28.60
CA GLU A 311 26.27 12.74 -28.53
C GLU A 311 24.98 12.98 -29.31
N TRP A 312 24.56 12.00 -30.12
CA TRP A 312 23.32 12.09 -30.90
C TRP A 312 22.15 11.65 -30.04
N VAL A 313 21.20 12.56 -29.80
CA VAL A 313 19.91 12.23 -29.21
C VAL A 313 18.94 11.87 -30.34
N PRO A 314 18.47 10.61 -30.43
CA PRO A 314 17.56 10.20 -31.49
C PRO A 314 16.26 11.00 -31.46
N GLY A 315 15.68 11.21 -32.65
CA GLY A 315 14.36 11.81 -32.78
C GLY A 315 13.26 10.96 -32.15
N HIS A 316 12.10 11.57 -31.92
CA HIS A 316 10.95 10.88 -31.35
C HIS A 316 9.61 11.47 -31.83
N TRP A 317 8.56 10.67 -31.70
CA TRP A 317 7.19 11.12 -31.95
C TRP A 317 6.64 11.88 -30.75
N ASN A 318 6.20 13.12 -30.97
CA ASN A 318 5.42 13.89 -30.01
C ASN A 318 3.98 13.39 -29.97
N ALA A 319 3.35 13.53 -28.79
CA ALA A 319 1.93 13.29 -28.64
C ALA A 319 1.12 14.22 -29.57
N PRO A 320 -0.07 13.80 -30.02
CA PRO A 320 -0.98 14.71 -30.72
C PRO A 320 -1.32 15.92 -29.84
N PRO A 321 -1.83 17.02 -30.43
CA PRO A 321 -2.38 18.13 -29.65
C PRO A 321 -3.45 17.63 -28.65
N PRO A 322 -3.58 18.24 -27.46
CA PRO A 322 -4.65 17.90 -26.52
C PRO A 322 -6.02 18.02 -27.19
N ARG A 323 -6.92 17.08 -26.92
CA ARG A 323 -8.28 17.14 -27.44
C ARG A 323 -9.05 18.24 -26.70
N VAL A 324 -9.86 18.99 -27.43
CA VAL A 324 -10.80 19.94 -26.82
C VAL A 324 -11.95 19.14 -26.24
N GLU A 325 -12.07 19.14 -24.92
CA GLU A 325 -13.15 18.47 -24.20
C GLU A 325 -14.16 19.50 -23.70
N ASN A 326 -15.44 19.14 -23.77
CA ASN A 326 -16.49 19.90 -23.09
C ASN A 326 -16.82 19.19 -21.77
N PRO A 327 -16.36 19.71 -20.62
CA PRO A 327 -16.46 19.01 -19.34
C PRO A 327 -17.87 18.94 -18.75
N GLY A 328 -18.84 19.63 -19.38
CA GLY A 328 -20.18 19.77 -18.85
C GLY A 328 -20.20 20.66 -17.59
N ALA A 329 -21.24 20.50 -16.78
CA ALA A 329 -21.33 21.19 -15.49
C ALA A 329 -20.49 20.45 -14.42
N PRO A 330 -19.80 21.18 -13.52
CA PRO A 330 -19.11 20.56 -12.42
C PRO A 330 -20.08 19.85 -11.46
N PRO A 331 -19.67 18.74 -10.82
CA PRO A 331 -20.51 18.04 -9.85
C PRO A 331 -20.80 18.90 -8.62
N VAL A 332 -19.84 19.74 -8.21
CA VAL A 332 -20.01 20.81 -7.22
C VAL A 332 -19.22 22.05 -7.67
N PRO A 333 -19.66 23.28 -7.36
CA PRO A 333 -19.01 24.51 -7.82
C PRO A 333 -17.51 24.62 -7.50
N GLU A 334 -17.05 23.96 -6.45
CA GLU A 334 -15.66 23.99 -5.98
C GLU A 334 -14.74 23.00 -6.73
N SER A 335 -15.28 22.14 -7.59
CA SER A 335 -14.52 21.21 -8.43
C SER A 335 -13.79 21.94 -9.55
N LYS A 336 -12.49 21.68 -9.69
CA LYS A 336 -11.68 22.19 -10.80
C LYS A 336 -11.62 21.14 -11.90
N TRP A 337 -11.87 21.54 -13.14
CA TRP A 337 -11.69 20.67 -14.29
C TRP A 337 -10.19 20.37 -14.47
N VAL A 338 -9.86 19.10 -14.58
CA VAL A 338 -8.53 18.63 -14.97
C VAL A 338 -8.63 18.20 -16.44
N PRO A 339 -8.00 18.93 -17.38
CA PRO A 339 -8.02 18.56 -18.79
C PRO A 339 -7.45 17.16 -19.01
N GLY A 340 -8.00 16.45 -20.00
CA GLY A 340 -7.42 15.19 -20.44
C GLY A 340 -6.00 15.36 -20.95
N TYR A 341 -5.28 14.25 -21.04
CA TYR A 341 -3.90 14.23 -21.49
C TYR A 341 -3.59 12.95 -22.25
N TRP A 342 -2.52 12.98 -23.05
CA TRP A 342 -2.02 11.83 -23.75
C TRP A 342 -1.07 11.04 -22.85
N VAL A 343 -1.29 9.73 -22.76
CA VAL A 343 -0.39 8.78 -22.10
C VAL A 343 0.19 7.84 -23.16
N LYS A 344 1.47 7.49 -23.02
CA LYS A 344 2.14 6.56 -23.94
C LYS A 344 2.01 5.13 -23.40
N VAL A 345 1.22 4.28 -24.06
CA VAL A 345 0.99 2.87 -23.71
C VAL A 345 1.43 2.00 -24.88
N ASN A 346 2.33 1.05 -24.64
CA ASN A 346 2.83 0.11 -25.68
C ASN A 346 3.32 0.79 -26.97
N GLY A 347 4.00 1.94 -26.83
CA GLY A 347 4.52 2.70 -27.98
C GLY A 347 3.48 3.55 -28.73
N ARG A 348 2.21 3.54 -28.31
CA ARG A 348 1.14 4.37 -28.87
C ARG A 348 0.71 5.45 -27.89
N PHE A 349 0.20 6.56 -28.41
CA PHE A 349 -0.43 7.58 -27.57
C PHE A 349 -1.93 7.28 -27.44
N GLU A 350 -2.39 7.14 -26.21
CA GLU A 350 -3.79 6.95 -25.85
C GLU A 350 -4.29 8.16 -25.06
N TRP A 351 -5.52 8.60 -25.36
CA TRP A 351 -6.12 9.77 -24.73
C TRP A 351 -6.81 9.37 -23.43
N VAL A 352 -6.36 9.92 -22.31
CA VAL A 352 -7.09 9.85 -21.04
C VAL A 352 -8.00 11.05 -20.97
N ALA A 353 -9.31 10.79 -20.92
CA ALA A 353 -10.30 11.85 -20.83
C ALA A 353 -10.13 12.68 -19.56
N GLY A 354 -10.37 13.98 -19.67
CA GLY A 354 -10.36 14.87 -18.53
C GLY A 354 -11.46 14.51 -17.52
N TYR A 355 -11.32 15.04 -16.31
CA TYR A 355 -12.25 14.75 -15.22
C TYR A 355 -12.35 15.93 -14.25
N TRP A 356 -13.44 15.94 -13.47
CA TRP A 356 -13.60 16.89 -12.38
C TRP A 356 -12.75 16.48 -11.18
N GLY A 357 -11.72 17.28 -10.88
CA GLY A 357 -10.83 17.06 -9.76
C GLY A 357 -11.51 17.24 -8.40
N LYS A 358 -10.76 16.87 -7.35
CA LYS A 358 -11.20 17.05 -5.96
C LYS A 358 -11.62 18.51 -5.71
N PRO A 359 -12.80 18.76 -5.15
CA PRO A 359 -13.23 20.12 -4.88
C PRO A 359 -12.34 20.78 -3.84
N SER A 360 -12.18 22.10 -3.95
CA SER A 360 -11.41 22.87 -2.97
C SER A 360 -12.08 22.78 -1.58
N PRO A 361 -11.31 22.65 -0.48
CA PRO A 361 -11.89 22.65 0.86
C PRO A 361 -12.73 23.90 1.10
N ARG A 362 -13.88 23.75 1.75
CA ARG A 362 -14.69 24.90 2.17
C ARG A 362 -14.05 25.54 3.39
N ALA A 363 -14.05 26.87 3.42
CA ALA A 363 -13.74 27.59 4.64
C ALA A 363 -14.88 27.36 5.64
N GLU A 364 -14.57 26.69 6.74
CA GLU A 364 -15.48 26.53 7.86
C GLU A 364 -15.09 27.49 8.98
N THR A 365 -16.09 28.15 9.56
CA THR A 365 -15.90 28.82 10.85
C THR A 365 -16.05 27.75 11.92
N PRO A 366 -14.98 27.39 12.65
CA PRO A 366 -15.09 26.40 13.71
C PRO A 366 -16.12 26.87 14.75
N PRO A 367 -17.05 26.00 15.22
CA PRO A 367 -17.92 26.33 16.33
C PRO A 367 -17.07 26.58 17.59
N PRO A 368 -17.59 27.19 18.68
CA PRO A 368 -16.82 27.35 19.91
C PRO A 368 -16.27 25.99 20.39
N PRO A 369 -14.99 25.91 20.82
CA PRO A 369 -14.40 24.66 21.25
C PRO A 369 -15.16 24.12 22.47
N PRO A 370 -15.52 22.82 22.49
CA PRO A 370 -16.27 22.23 23.59
C PRO A 370 -15.48 22.27 24.90
N HIS A 371 -14.15 22.34 24.83
CA HIS A 371 -13.26 22.48 25.98
C HIS A 371 -11.93 23.15 25.61
N ALA A 372 -11.22 23.63 26.62
CA ALA A 372 -9.87 24.17 26.44
C ALA A 372 -8.95 23.09 25.82
N GLY A 373 -8.18 23.47 24.80
CA GLY A 373 -7.26 22.57 24.09
C GLY A 373 -7.88 21.65 23.04
N ALA A 374 -9.18 21.79 22.72
CA ALA A 374 -9.78 21.07 21.60
C ALA A 374 -9.13 21.50 20.28
N ARG A 375 -8.64 20.54 19.47
CA ARG A 375 -8.08 20.83 18.15
C ARG A 375 -9.16 20.69 17.09
N TRP A 376 -9.42 21.77 16.35
CA TRP A 376 -10.35 21.72 15.22
C TRP A 376 -9.70 20.99 14.03
N VAL A 377 -10.40 20.01 13.48
CA VAL A 377 -10.08 19.35 12.22
C VAL A 377 -11.07 19.88 11.19
N ALA A 378 -10.55 20.57 10.18
CA ALA A 378 -11.39 21.15 9.12
C ALA A 378 -12.12 20.05 8.33
N GLY A 379 -13.32 20.37 7.86
CA GLY A 379 -14.11 19.48 7.02
C GLY A 379 -13.38 19.06 5.74
N VAL A 380 -13.83 17.95 5.18
CA VAL A 380 -13.21 17.34 4.00
C VAL A 380 -14.27 16.89 3.02
N TRP A 381 -13.95 17.02 1.73
CA TRP A 381 -14.72 16.40 0.66
C TRP A 381 -14.46 14.89 0.61
N ILE A 382 -15.51 14.09 0.75
CA ILE A 382 -15.46 12.63 0.62
C ILE A 382 -16.13 12.25 -0.71
N ASN A 383 -15.50 11.37 -1.48
CA ASN A 383 -16.11 10.82 -2.68
C ASN A 383 -16.93 9.59 -2.30
N VAL A 384 -18.25 9.68 -2.44
CA VAL A 384 -19.18 8.58 -2.17
C VAL A 384 -19.84 8.21 -3.50
N GLN A 385 -19.44 7.06 -4.07
CA GLN A 385 -19.99 6.53 -5.33
C GLN A 385 -19.92 7.53 -6.51
N GLY A 386 -18.78 8.22 -6.67
CA GLY A 386 -18.59 9.19 -7.76
C GLY A 386 -19.23 10.55 -7.51
N LYS A 387 -19.83 10.78 -6.33
CA LYS A 387 -20.37 12.08 -5.91
C LYS A 387 -19.56 12.65 -4.76
N TRP A 388 -19.17 13.91 -4.88
CA TRP A 388 -18.50 14.63 -3.81
C TRP A 388 -19.52 15.08 -2.76
N VAL A 389 -19.34 14.61 -1.53
CA VAL A 389 -20.15 14.98 -0.36
C VAL A 389 -19.26 15.69 0.65
N TRP A 390 -19.73 16.83 1.16
CA TRP A 390 -19.01 17.57 2.19
C TRP A 390 -19.21 16.91 3.55
N SER A 391 -18.12 16.49 4.19
CA SER A 391 -18.12 16.10 5.60
C SER A 391 -17.69 17.31 6.42
N PRO A 392 -18.57 17.87 7.28
CA PRO A 392 -18.22 19.00 8.12
C PRO A 392 -17.02 18.69 9.04
N GLY A 393 -16.28 19.73 9.40
CA GLY A 393 -15.20 19.63 10.38
C GLY A 393 -15.70 19.23 11.76
N TYR A 394 -14.77 18.77 12.59
CA TYR A 394 -15.05 18.31 13.95
C TYR A 394 -13.89 18.63 14.89
N TYR A 395 -14.16 18.63 16.19
CA TYR A 395 -13.11 18.74 17.21
C TYR A 395 -12.49 17.37 17.47
N GLU A 396 -11.18 17.26 17.26
CA GLU A 396 -10.40 16.08 17.64
C GLU A 396 -10.44 15.92 19.16
N ARG A 397 -10.70 14.69 19.61
CA ARG A 397 -10.80 14.35 21.03
C ARG A 397 -9.48 14.70 21.72
N SER A 398 -9.53 15.41 22.86
CA SER A 398 -8.32 15.85 23.56
C SER A 398 -7.39 14.67 23.84
N GLY A 399 -6.13 14.78 23.41
CA GLY A 399 -5.07 13.81 23.73
C GLY A 399 -4.62 13.82 25.20
N ARG A 400 -5.50 14.21 26.14
CA ARG A 400 -5.21 14.08 27.58
C ARG A 400 -5.14 12.58 27.87
N PRO A 401 -4.02 12.03 28.36
CA PRO A 401 -3.97 10.62 28.70
C PRO A 401 -4.98 10.32 29.83
N PRO A 402 -5.59 9.13 29.87
CA PRO A 402 -6.38 8.71 31.02
C PRO A 402 -5.52 8.80 32.28
N PRO A 403 -6.11 9.10 33.45
CA PRO A 403 -5.39 8.99 34.71
C PRO A 403 -4.83 7.57 34.89
N ALA A 404 -3.86 7.41 35.79
CA ALA A 404 -3.34 6.08 36.13
C ALA A 404 -4.50 5.14 36.55
N PRO A 405 -4.47 3.85 36.19
CA PRO A 405 -5.48 2.88 36.62
C PRO A 405 -5.62 2.88 38.15
N LYS A 406 -6.86 2.80 38.66
CA LYS A 406 -7.08 2.66 40.09
C LYS A 406 -6.78 1.22 40.52
N ALA A 407 -6.08 1.07 41.64
CA ALA A 407 -5.95 -0.23 42.28
C ALA A 407 -7.33 -0.65 42.81
N GLU A 408 -7.84 -1.78 42.33
CA GLU A 408 -9.09 -2.37 42.80
C GLU A 408 -8.79 -3.60 43.65
N THR A 409 -9.58 -3.80 44.71
CA THR A 409 -9.59 -5.05 45.47
C THR A 409 -10.83 -5.83 45.03
N PRO A 410 -10.69 -6.90 44.22
CA PRO A 410 -11.83 -7.68 43.77
C PRO A 410 -12.62 -8.23 44.97
N PRO A 411 -13.97 -8.16 44.95
CA PRO A 411 -14.78 -8.88 45.93
C PRO A 411 -14.60 -10.40 45.75
N PRO A 412 -15.02 -11.25 46.71
CA PRO A 412 -14.90 -12.71 46.58
C PRO A 412 -15.45 -13.23 45.25
N SER A 413 -14.74 -14.19 44.64
CA SER A 413 -15.12 -14.73 43.33
C SER A 413 -16.50 -15.40 43.41
N PRO A 414 -17.44 -15.08 42.50
CA PRO A 414 -18.81 -15.56 42.59
C PRO A 414 -18.96 -17.04 42.18
N ALA A 415 -18.04 -17.58 41.37
CA ALA A 415 -18.04 -18.97 40.94
C ALA A 415 -16.62 -19.45 40.57
N PRO A 416 -16.31 -20.76 40.72
CA PRO A 416 -15.05 -21.33 40.26
C PRO A 416 -14.79 -21.03 38.77
N GLY A 417 -13.59 -20.57 38.44
CA GLY A 417 -13.20 -20.22 37.07
C GLY A 417 -13.61 -18.83 36.60
N SER A 418 -14.29 -18.03 37.44
CA SER A 418 -14.53 -16.62 37.13
C SER A 418 -13.21 -15.84 37.09
N VAL A 419 -13.10 -14.88 36.18
CA VAL A 419 -11.91 -14.04 36.00
C VAL A 419 -12.26 -12.60 36.34
N TRP A 420 -11.42 -11.93 37.12
CA TRP A 420 -11.58 -10.51 37.41
C TRP A 420 -11.06 -9.68 36.24
N LEU A 421 -11.92 -8.85 35.67
CA LEU A 421 -11.54 -7.84 34.69
C LEU A 421 -11.34 -6.52 35.44
N GLY A 422 -10.10 -6.00 35.41
CA GLY A 422 -9.78 -4.73 36.06
C GLY A 422 -10.56 -3.57 35.45
N GLY A 423 -10.99 -2.63 36.30
CA GLY A 423 -11.64 -1.41 35.84
C GLY A 423 -10.77 -0.57 34.91
N PHE A 424 -11.41 0.34 34.18
CA PHE A 424 -10.74 1.20 33.21
C PHE A 424 -11.34 2.61 33.17
N TRP A 425 -10.56 3.55 32.68
CA TRP A 425 -11.02 4.91 32.43
C TRP A 425 -11.73 4.99 31.08
N ARG A 426 -13.01 5.37 31.08
CA ARG A 426 -13.78 5.71 29.87
C ARG A 426 -13.93 7.22 29.80
N PHE A 427 -13.61 7.82 28.66
CA PHE A 427 -13.92 9.24 28.47
C PHE A 427 -15.44 9.44 28.37
N SER A 428 -15.97 10.33 29.21
CA SER A 428 -17.39 10.67 29.25
C SER A 428 -17.60 12.02 28.56
N ASP A 429 -18.20 12.01 27.37
CA ASP A 429 -18.43 13.24 26.60
C ASP A 429 -19.35 14.22 27.37
N ALA A 430 -20.25 13.70 28.22
CA ALA A 430 -21.15 14.52 29.04
C ALA A 430 -20.44 15.24 30.20
N LYS A 431 -19.39 14.63 30.78
CA LYS A 431 -18.61 15.22 31.87
C LYS A 431 -17.34 15.91 31.38
N ASN A 432 -17.00 15.70 30.11
CA ASN A 432 -15.76 16.12 29.49
C ASN A 432 -14.52 15.69 30.31
N ASP A 433 -14.58 14.48 30.88
CA ASP A 433 -13.52 13.93 31.71
C ASP A 433 -13.53 12.39 31.66
N TYR A 434 -12.46 11.79 32.15
CA TYR A 434 -12.38 10.35 32.34
C TYR A 434 -13.22 9.90 33.54
N GLU A 435 -14.13 8.97 33.29
CA GLU A 435 -14.94 8.29 34.29
C GLU A 435 -14.40 6.88 34.51
N TRP A 436 -14.20 6.52 35.78
CA TRP A 436 -13.75 5.19 36.15
C TRP A 436 -14.91 4.21 36.04
N ILE A 437 -14.77 3.20 35.19
CA ILE A 437 -15.66 2.05 35.12
C ILE A 437 -15.03 0.98 36.00
N ALA A 438 -15.70 0.65 37.11
CA ALA A 438 -15.20 -0.34 38.05
C ALA A 438 -15.09 -1.72 37.40
N GLY A 439 -14.09 -2.49 37.82
CA GLY A 439 -13.92 -3.87 37.38
C GLY A 439 -15.08 -4.77 37.80
N HIS A 440 -15.18 -5.93 37.15
CA HIS A 440 -16.23 -6.90 37.41
C HIS A 440 -15.74 -8.34 37.22
N TRP A 441 -16.51 -9.28 37.78
CA TRP A 441 -16.27 -10.71 37.58
C TRP A 441 -16.92 -11.18 36.29
N GLU A 442 -16.13 -11.75 35.39
CA GLU A 442 -16.61 -12.43 34.19
C GLU A 442 -16.67 -13.95 34.45
N ILE A 443 -17.81 -14.56 34.14
CA ILE A 443 -18.08 -15.98 34.39
C ILE A 443 -17.86 -16.76 33.08
N PRO A 444 -17.19 -17.93 33.11
CA PRO A 444 -17.02 -18.73 31.90
C PRO A 444 -18.38 -19.13 31.29
N PRO A 445 -18.52 -19.07 29.94
CA PRO A 445 -19.76 -19.45 29.27
C PRO A 445 -20.16 -20.92 29.47
N GLY A 446 -19.21 -21.78 29.85
CA GLY A 446 -19.44 -23.19 30.13
C GLY A 446 -18.17 -23.93 30.56
N GLU A 447 -18.30 -25.23 30.79
CA GLU A 447 -17.16 -26.09 31.14
C GLU A 447 -16.16 -26.19 29.98
N GLY A 448 -14.86 -26.10 30.29
CA GLY A 448 -13.78 -26.19 29.29
C GLY A 448 -13.38 -24.87 28.62
N TYR A 449 -14.05 -23.76 28.93
CA TYR A 449 -13.63 -22.43 28.48
C TYR A 449 -12.50 -21.88 29.35
N VAL A 450 -11.49 -21.31 28.70
CA VAL A 450 -10.35 -20.63 29.32
C VAL A 450 -10.34 -19.18 28.84
N TRP A 451 -10.23 -18.24 29.78
CA TRP A 451 -10.08 -16.83 29.41
C TRP A 451 -8.70 -16.58 28.81
N VAL A 452 -8.67 -15.97 27.63
CA VAL A 452 -7.46 -15.50 26.96
C VAL A 452 -7.51 -13.98 26.96
N ALA A 453 -6.59 -13.36 27.71
CA ALA A 453 -6.46 -11.91 27.74
C ALA A 453 -5.87 -11.41 26.41
N ASP A 454 -6.39 -10.30 25.90
CA ASP A 454 -5.77 -9.62 24.76
C ASP A 454 -4.39 -9.08 25.16
N PRO A 455 -3.49 -8.78 24.20
CA PRO A 455 -2.20 -8.15 24.53
C PRO A 455 -2.42 -6.81 25.26
N PRO A 456 -1.61 -6.48 26.29
CA PRO A 456 -1.77 -5.21 27.00
C PRO A 456 -1.56 -4.03 26.06
N ASN A 457 -2.48 -3.06 26.11
CA ASN A 457 -2.32 -1.80 25.40
C ASN A 457 -1.05 -1.09 25.93
N PRO A 458 -0.09 -0.70 25.07
CA PRO A 458 1.15 -0.03 25.48
C PRO A 458 0.93 1.22 26.34
N ALA A 459 -0.21 1.89 26.21
CA ALA A 459 -0.56 3.08 26.99
C ALA A 459 -1.14 2.77 28.38
N LEU A 460 -1.65 1.55 28.62
CA LEU A 460 -2.37 1.18 29.85
C LEU A 460 -1.64 0.12 30.68
N GLY A 461 -0.71 -0.64 30.09
CA GLY A 461 0.12 -1.62 30.81
C GLY A 461 -0.61 -2.85 31.35
N VAL A 462 -1.94 -2.94 31.17
CA VAL A 462 -2.78 -4.06 31.57
C VAL A 462 -3.79 -4.38 30.47
N PRO A 463 -4.11 -5.67 30.24
CA PRO A 463 -5.14 -6.06 29.29
C PRO A 463 -6.53 -5.80 29.88
N ILE A 464 -7.29 -4.94 29.21
CA ILE A 464 -8.64 -4.50 29.62
C ILE A 464 -9.76 -5.29 28.93
N SER A 465 -9.39 -6.21 28.03
CA SER A 465 -10.29 -7.07 27.27
C SER A 465 -9.64 -8.43 27.02
N GLY A 466 -10.45 -9.36 26.56
CA GLY A 466 -10.06 -10.71 26.22
C GLY A 466 -11.28 -11.48 25.72
N HIS A 467 -11.09 -12.76 25.46
CA HIS A 467 -12.18 -13.62 25.02
C HIS A 467 -12.08 -14.99 25.67
N TRP A 468 -13.22 -15.68 25.74
CA TRP A 468 -13.29 -17.06 26.19
C TRP A 468 -12.93 -17.99 25.03
N GLU A 469 -11.91 -18.81 25.21
CA GLU A 469 -11.48 -19.83 24.26
C GLU A 469 -11.90 -21.21 24.78
N LEU A 470 -12.64 -21.98 23.99
CA LEU A 470 -13.02 -23.35 24.34
C LEU A 470 -11.82 -24.29 24.14
N ARG A 471 -11.30 -24.88 25.21
CA ARG A 471 -10.18 -25.84 25.15
C ARG A 471 -10.65 -27.23 25.54
N VAL A 472 -10.99 -28.03 24.53
CA VAL A 472 -11.41 -29.43 24.73
C VAL A 472 -10.22 -30.38 24.55
N LYS A 473 -9.89 -31.16 25.59
CA LYS A 473 -8.90 -32.25 25.46
C LYS A 473 -9.56 -33.45 24.78
N VAL A 474 -9.31 -33.62 23.49
CA VAL A 474 -9.77 -34.81 22.75
C VAL A 474 -8.78 -35.95 22.97
N LYS A 475 -9.19 -37.03 23.64
CA LYS A 475 -8.45 -38.30 23.64
C LYS A 475 -8.63 -38.96 22.27
N THR A 476 -7.68 -38.80 21.36
CA THR A 476 -7.63 -39.57 20.12
C THR A 476 -7.10 -40.98 20.43
N ASN A 477 -8.00 -41.95 20.60
CA ASN A 477 -7.61 -43.35 20.60
C ASN A 477 -7.33 -43.81 19.15
N GLY A 478 -6.06 -43.84 18.77
CA GLY A 478 -5.51 -44.84 17.84
C GLY A 478 -5.58 -44.59 16.32
N THR A 479 -4.40 -44.32 15.77
CA THR A 479 -3.86 -44.77 14.46
C THR A 479 -4.48 -44.24 13.15
N ILE A 480 -3.86 -43.19 12.59
CA ILE A 480 -3.88 -42.93 11.14
C ILE A 480 -2.54 -43.39 10.57
N LYS A 481 -2.54 -44.49 9.80
CA LYS A 481 -1.42 -44.84 8.94
C LYS A 481 -1.56 -44.06 7.64
N VAL A 482 -0.62 -43.15 7.39
CA VAL A 482 -0.40 -42.57 6.07
C VAL A 482 0.48 -43.56 5.31
N GLN A 483 -0.01 -44.06 4.17
CA GLN A 483 0.82 -44.71 3.16
C GLN A 483 1.13 -43.69 2.05
N PRO A 484 2.31 -43.80 1.41
CA PRO A 484 2.90 -42.75 0.56
C PRO A 484 2.07 -42.39 -0.66
#